data_AF-A0A524CS58-F1
#
_entry.id   AF-A0A524CS58-F1
#
_cell.length_a   1.000
_cell.length_b   1.000
_cell.length_c   1.000
_cell.angle_alpha   90.00
_cell.angle_beta   90.00
_cell.angle_gamma   90.00
#
_symmetry.space_group_name_H-M   'P 1'
#
loop_
_entity.id
_entity.type
_entity.pdbx_description
1 polymer ?
#
loop_
_entity_poly.entity_id
_entity_poly.type
_entity_poly.pdbx_seq_one_letter_code
_entity_poly.pdbx_strand_id
1 'polypeptide(L)'
;MKIEDIEPNENVSEIVVRVISKAPARIIRTRGGRKTQLTEALVGDESGTIILTLWGFGEGSDIMTGNILRITDGWAKEWKGKPQLSLGRSGEMEVVEDDGQVPEVSELMNRMDQSGSQEKAESE
;
A
#
# COMPACT_ATOMS: atom_id res chain seq x y z
N MET A 1 6.89 -6.78 -10.31
CA MET A 1 5.41 -6.87 -10.44
C MET A 1 4.84 -5.47 -10.38
N LYS A 2 3.65 -5.20 -10.93
CA LYS A 2 2.98 -3.90 -10.82
C LYS A 2 1.73 -4.00 -9.95
N ILE A 3 1.21 -2.87 -9.48
CA ILE A 3 -0.02 -2.81 -8.67
C ILE A 3 -1.25 -3.33 -9.44
N GLU A 4 -1.38 -3.03 -10.73
CA GLU A 4 -2.51 -3.48 -11.55
C GLU A 4 -2.63 -5.02 -11.65
N ASP A 5 -1.50 -5.72 -11.50
CA ASP A 5 -1.42 -7.17 -11.57
C ASP A 5 -1.75 -7.86 -10.23
N ILE A 6 -1.97 -7.09 -9.15
CA ILE A 6 -2.19 -7.65 -7.82
C ILE A 6 -3.62 -8.20 -7.71
N GLU A 7 -3.74 -9.53 -7.68
CA GLU A 7 -5.00 -10.19 -7.41
C GLU A 7 -5.22 -10.44 -5.90
N PRO A 8 -6.47 -10.43 -5.41
CA PRO A 8 -6.76 -10.73 -4.02
C PRO A 8 -6.44 -12.19 -3.66
N ASN A 9 -5.92 -12.39 -2.45
CA ASN A 9 -5.53 -13.68 -1.89
C ASN A 9 -4.34 -14.35 -2.59
N GLU A 10 -3.47 -13.55 -3.20
CA GLU A 10 -2.24 -14.02 -3.84
C GLU A 10 -0.97 -13.48 -3.16
N ASN A 11 0.14 -14.16 -3.44
CA ASN A 11 1.47 -13.73 -3.03
C ASN A 11 2.02 -12.68 -3.99
N VAL A 12 2.64 -11.66 -3.43
CA VAL A 12 3.33 -10.61 -4.18
C VAL A 12 4.82 -10.82 -3.97
N SER A 13 5.48 -11.45 -4.94
CA SER A 13 6.89 -11.86 -4.82
C SER A 13 7.82 -10.67 -4.62
N GLU A 14 7.69 -9.64 -5.46
CA GLU A 14 8.43 -8.39 -5.32
C GLU A 14 7.71 -7.23 -6.01
N ILE A 15 7.57 -6.11 -5.30
CA ILE A 15 7.03 -4.86 -5.84
C ILE A 15 7.77 -3.65 -5.26
N VAL A 16 7.95 -2.62 -6.08
CA VAL A 16 8.55 -1.34 -5.70
C VAL A 16 7.50 -0.24 -5.86
N VAL A 17 7.24 0.50 -4.79
CA VAL A 17 6.15 1.48 -4.73
C VAL A 17 6.56 2.74 -4.00
N ARG A 18 5.97 3.88 -4.35
CA ARG A 18 6.19 5.16 -3.67
C ARG A 18 5.08 5.42 -2.66
N VAL A 19 5.45 5.92 -1.49
CA VAL A 19 4.50 6.29 -0.43
C VAL A 19 3.86 7.62 -0.77
N ILE A 20 2.55 7.59 -1.02
CA ILE A 20 1.76 8.78 -1.32
C ILE A 20 1.29 9.44 -0.01
N SER A 21 0.78 8.65 0.93
CA SER A 21 0.38 9.13 2.24
C SER A 21 0.44 8.03 3.30
N LYS A 22 0.59 8.42 4.57
CA LYS A 22 0.60 7.50 5.71
C LYS A 22 -0.47 7.93 6.71
N ALA A 23 -1.34 7.00 7.07
CA ALA A 23 -2.34 7.20 8.10
C ALA A 23 -1.71 7.12 9.51
N PRO A 24 -2.28 7.79 10.52
CA PRO A 24 -1.83 7.65 11.89
C PRO A 24 -1.98 6.20 12.35
N ALA A 25 -0.96 5.68 13.05
CA ALA A 25 -0.99 4.32 13.58
C ALA A 25 -2.14 4.14 14.59
N ARG A 26 -2.80 2.98 14.55
CA ARG A 26 -3.96 2.66 15.38
C ARG A 26 -3.73 1.40 16.19
N ILE A 27 -4.12 1.43 17.46
CA ILE A 27 -4.07 0.24 18.31
C ILE A 27 -5.34 -0.59 18.10
N ILE A 28 -5.16 -1.83 17.65
CA ILE A 28 -6.22 -2.80 17.42
C ILE A 28 -6.15 -3.88 18.50
N ARG A 29 -7.30 -4.26 19.05
CA ARG A 29 -7.41 -5.46 19.88
C ARG A 29 -7.73 -6.65 18.99
N THR A 30 -6.83 -7.62 18.98
CA THR A 30 -7.03 -8.91 18.32
C THR A 30 -8.15 -9.70 19.00
N ARG A 31 -8.71 -10.69 18.29
CA ARG A 31 -9.76 -11.57 18.82
C ARG A 31 -9.34 -12.32 20.10
N GLY A 32 -8.05 -12.59 20.27
CA GLY A 32 -7.48 -13.21 21.49
C GLY A 32 -7.19 -12.23 22.63
N GLY A 33 -7.63 -10.97 22.55
CA GLY A 33 -7.44 -9.96 23.59
C GLY A 33 -6.08 -9.26 23.60
N ARG A 34 -5.13 -9.69 22.77
CA ARG A 34 -3.83 -9.02 22.62
C ARG A 34 -4.00 -7.71 21.85
N LYS A 35 -3.26 -6.67 22.27
CA LYS A 35 -3.14 -5.42 21.50
C LYS A 35 -2.11 -5.63 20.38
N THR A 36 -2.38 -5.08 19.22
CA THR A 36 -1.44 -4.90 18.11
C THR A 36 -1.59 -3.49 17.57
N GLN A 37 -0.66 -3.07 16.72
CA GLN A 37 -0.73 -1.79 16.01
C GLN A 37 -0.92 -2.06 14.52
N LEU A 38 -1.75 -1.24 13.89
CA LEU A 38 -1.97 -1.19 12.46
C LEU A 38 -1.53 0.18 11.96
N THR A 39 -0.60 0.18 11.00
CA THR A 39 -0.20 1.36 10.23
C THR A 39 -0.66 1.14 8.79
N GLU A 40 -1.41 2.10 8.24
CA GLU A 40 -1.86 2.05 6.84
C GLU A 40 -1.12 3.13 6.05
N ALA A 41 -0.68 2.79 4.85
CA ALA A 41 -0.07 3.72 3.91
C ALA A 41 -0.71 3.56 2.53
N LEU A 42 -1.03 4.67 1.88
CA LEU A 42 -1.35 4.68 0.46
C LEU A 42 -0.04 4.69 -0.31
N VAL A 43 0.18 3.68 -1.14
CA VAL A 43 1.36 3.54 -1.98
C VAL A 43 0.95 3.42 -3.44
N GLY A 44 1.84 3.79 -4.36
CA GLY A 44 1.54 3.76 -5.78
C GLY A 44 2.76 3.57 -6.66
N ASP A 45 2.51 3.10 -7.87
CA ASP A 45 3.43 2.99 -8.98
C ASP A 45 2.77 3.57 -10.24
N GLU A 46 3.40 3.43 -11.41
CA GLU A 46 2.83 3.92 -12.65
C GLU A 46 1.52 3.24 -13.08
N SER A 47 1.23 2.04 -12.56
CA SER A 47 0.04 1.25 -12.88
C SER A 47 -1.17 1.61 -12.01
N GLY A 48 -0.94 2.04 -10.77
CA GLY A 48 -2.04 2.37 -9.88
C GLY A 48 -1.61 2.64 -8.45
N THR A 49 -2.59 2.55 -7.54
CA THR A 49 -2.37 2.75 -6.10
C THR A 49 -3.06 1.66 -5.29
N ILE A 50 -2.45 1.30 -4.16
CA ILE A 50 -2.96 0.28 -3.24
C ILE A 50 -2.71 0.70 -1.80
N ILE A 51 -3.55 0.20 -0.89
CA ILE A 51 -3.32 0.37 0.55
C ILE A 51 -2.36 -0.71 1.03
N LEU A 52 -1.22 -0.29 1.56
CA LEU A 52 -0.28 -1.11 2.31
C LEU A 52 -0.68 -1.12 3.79
N THR A 53 -0.86 -2.30 4.35
CA THR A 53 -1.22 -2.54 5.76
C THR A 53 -0.06 -3.20 6.48
N LEU A 54 0.46 -2.52 7.50
CA LEU A 54 1.60 -2.96 8.30
C LEU A 54 1.12 -3.29 9.72
N TRP A 55 1.36 -4.53 10.13
CA TRP A 55 0.85 -5.08 11.38
C TRP A 55 1.99 -5.32 12.36
N GLY A 56 1.97 -4.63 13.49
CA GLY A 56 2.98 -4.78 14.53
C GLY A 56 3.31 -3.44 15.18
N PHE A 57 3.83 -3.50 16.40
CA PHE A 57 4.29 -2.30 17.10
C PHE A 57 5.59 -1.81 16.47
N GLY A 58 5.61 -0.54 16.04
CA GLY A 58 6.76 0.05 15.35
C GLY A 58 6.75 -0.17 13.84
N GLU A 59 5.91 -1.08 13.32
CA GLU A 59 5.86 -1.35 11.89
C GLU A 59 5.43 -0.12 11.09
N GLY A 60 6.29 0.24 10.15
CA GLY A 60 6.16 1.42 9.32
C GLY A 60 6.44 2.74 10.03
N SER A 61 7.05 2.77 11.22
CA SER A 61 7.43 4.02 11.91
C SER A 61 8.33 4.90 11.05
N ASP A 62 9.25 4.26 10.34
CA ASP A 62 10.35 4.91 9.62
C ASP A 62 9.95 5.36 8.21
N ILE A 63 8.74 4.98 7.77
CA ILE A 63 8.20 5.34 6.48
C ILE A 63 7.62 6.76 6.52
N MET A 64 7.96 7.55 5.50
CA MET A 64 7.44 8.89 5.24
C MET A 64 6.89 9.00 3.82
N THR A 65 6.00 9.97 3.59
CA THR A 65 5.55 10.34 2.24
C THR A 65 6.75 10.65 1.36
N GLY A 66 6.74 10.11 0.14
CA GLY A 66 7.81 10.25 -0.85
C GLY A 66 8.86 9.14 -0.79
N ASN A 67 8.92 8.32 0.26
CA ASN A 67 9.84 7.18 0.28
C ASN A 67 9.45 6.14 -0.77
N ILE A 68 10.46 5.48 -1.33
CA ILE A 68 10.28 4.28 -2.15
C ILE A 68 10.46 3.06 -1.25
N LEU A 69 9.49 2.17 -1.31
CA LEU A 69 9.47 0.92 -0.59
C LEU A 69 9.63 -0.22 -1.58
N ARG A 70 10.57 -1.12 -1.31
CA ARG A 70 10.60 -2.43 -1.94
C ARG A 70 10.05 -3.45 -0.97
N ILE A 71 9.03 -4.17 -1.42
CA ILE A 71 8.32 -5.18 -0.64
C ILE A 71 8.59 -6.52 -1.31
N THR A 72 9.08 -7.47 -0.53
CA THR A 72 9.35 -8.85 -0.97
C THR A 72 8.47 -9.81 -0.20
N ASP A 73 8.04 -10.90 -0.84
CA ASP A 73 7.18 -11.94 -0.25
C ASP A 73 5.92 -11.39 0.47
N GLY A 74 5.35 -10.33 -0.10
CA GLY A 74 4.12 -9.71 0.35
C GLY A 74 2.89 -10.59 0.14
N TRP A 75 1.77 -10.13 0.68
CA TRP A 75 0.48 -10.79 0.57
C TRP A 75 -0.62 -9.80 0.25
N ALA A 76 -1.34 -10.06 -0.83
CA ALA A 76 -2.52 -9.32 -1.22
C ALA A 76 -3.74 -9.92 -0.53
N LYS A 77 -4.35 -9.17 0.38
CA LYS A 77 -5.57 -9.56 1.09
C LYS A 77 -6.76 -8.84 0.50
N GLU A 78 -7.88 -9.54 0.30
CA GLU A 78 -9.13 -8.87 -0.02
C GLU A 78 -9.71 -8.11 1.20
N TRP A 79 -10.03 -6.84 0.99
CA TRP A 79 -10.77 -6.03 1.97
C TRP A 79 -11.84 -5.21 1.26
N LYS A 80 -13.11 -5.45 1.64
CA LYS A 80 -14.28 -4.79 1.04
C LYS A 80 -14.30 -4.85 -0.51
N GLY A 81 -13.89 -5.99 -1.08
CA GLY A 81 -13.85 -6.20 -2.52
C GLY A 81 -12.69 -5.52 -3.25
N LYS A 82 -11.68 -5.01 -2.54
CA LYS A 82 -10.45 -4.46 -3.13
C LYS A 82 -9.23 -5.15 -2.53
N PRO A 83 -8.16 -5.40 -3.32
CA PRO A 83 -6.91 -5.91 -2.77
C PRO A 83 -6.25 -4.85 -1.87
N GLN A 84 -5.67 -5.31 -0.77
CA GLN A 84 -4.78 -4.55 0.10
C GLN A 84 -3.47 -5.31 0.25
N LEU A 85 -2.35 -4.61 0.14
CA LEU A 85 -1.03 -5.20 0.31
C LEU A 85 -0.69 -5.30 1.80
N SER A 86 0.00 -6.37 2.17
CA SER A 86 0.55 -6.57 3.51
C SER A 86 1.86 -7.33 3.40
N LEU A 87 2.66 -7.34 4.47
CA LEU A 87 3.90 -8.15 4.51
C LEU A 87 3.65 -9.66 4.70
N GLY A 88 2.40 -10.08 4.92
CA GLY A 88 2.10 -11.49 5.17
C GLY A 88 2.88 -12.05 6.37
N ARG A 89 3.33 -13.31 6.26
CA ARG A 89 4.09 -14.01 7.32
C ARG A 89 5.61 -13.90 7.18
N SER A 90 6.07 -13.83 5.93
CA SER A 90 7.49 -13.91 5.57
C SER A 90 7.96 -12.71 4.77
N GLY A 91 7.06 -11.77 4.47
CA GLY A 91 7.40 -10.62 3.66
C GLY A 91 8.17 -9.58 4.45
N GLU A 92 8.99 -8.86 3.71
CA GLU A 92 9.88 -7.84 4.21
C GLU A 92 9.63 -6.54 3.44
N MET A 93 10.01 -5.44 4.06
CA MET A 93 9.96 -4.12 3.44
C MET A 93 11.24 -3.37 3.74
N GLU A 94 11.82 -2.81 2.70
CA GLU A 94 12.99 -1.96 2.77
C GLU A 94 12.69 -0.59 2.14
N VAL A 95 13.23 0.47 2.74
CA VAL A 95 13.26 1.79 2.12
C VAL A 95 14.46 1.80 1.18
N VAL A 96 14.22 2.05 -0.10
CA VAL A 96 15.26 2.09 -1.13
C VAL A 96 15.48 3.51 -1.64
N GLU A 97 16.64 3.74 -2.27
CA GLU A 97 16.94 5.00 -2.93
C GLU A 97 16.05 5.21 -4.16
N ASP A 98 15.78 6.48 -4.47
CA ASP A 98 15.02 6.85 -5.66
C ASP A 98 15.89 6.72 -6.90
N ASP A 99 15.61 5.70 -7.71
CA ASP A 99 16.28 5.44 -8.99
C ASP A 99 15.52 6.02 -10.19
N GLY A 100 14.43 6.75 -9.95
CA GLY A 100 13.60 7.40 -10.96
C GLY A 100 12.63 6.46 -11.69
N GLN A 101 12.50 5.19 -11.28
CA GLN A 101 11.57 4.26 -11.92
C GLN A 101 10.12 4.48 -11.49
N VAL A 102 9.89 4.85 -10.23
CA VAL A 102 8.54 5.05 -9.70
C VAL A 102 8.16 6.53 -9.80
N PRO A 103 6.97 6.89 -10.34
CA PRO A 103 6.54 8.28 -10.48
C PRO A 103 6.51 9.05 -9.16
N GLU A 104 6.65 10.38 -9.21
CA GLU A 104 6.60 11.22 -8.01
C GLU A 104 5.19 11.25 -7.37
N VAL A 105 5.14 11.60 -6.08
CA VAL A 105 3.87 11.68 -5.32
C VAL A 105 2.84 12.57 -6.03
N SER A 106 3.26 13.73 -6.56
CA SER A 106 2.38 14.66 -7.28
C SER A 106 1.78 14.05 -8.55
N GLU A 107 2.56 13.26 -9.29
CA GLU A 107 2.10 12.59 -10.50
C GLU A 107 1.11 11.47 -10.17
N LEU A 108 1.39 10.69 -9.14
CA LEU A 108 0.50 9.65 -8.64
C LEU A 108 -0.83 10.23 -8.14
N MET A 109 -0.79 11.37 -7.44
CA MET A 109 -1.99 12.09 -7.01
C MET A 109 -2.83 12.60 -8.18
N ASN A 110 -2.19 13.21 -9.19
CA ASN A 110 -2.89 13.68 -10.38
C ASN A 110 -3.60 12.54 -11.13
N ARG A 111 -2.97 11.36 -11.21
CA ARG A 111 -3.58 10.17 -11.84
C ARG A 111 -4.82 9.68 -11.08
N MET A 112 -4.80 9.72 -9.75
CA MET A 112 -5.96 9.35 -8.92
C MET A 112 -7.14 10.31 -9.09
N ASP A 113 -6.90 11.62 -9.12
CA ASP A 113 -7.95 12.64 -9.27
C ASP A 113 -8.65 12.55 -10.64
N GLN A 114 -7.89 12.21 -11.69
CA GLN A 114 -8.46 11.98 -13.03
C GLN A 114 -9.30 10.70 -13.10
N SER A 115 -8.92 9.64 -12.39
CA SER A 115 -9.70 8.40 -12.32
C SER A 115 -11.01 8.57 -11.54
N GLY A 116 -11.01 9.38 -10.46
CA GLY A 116 -12.23 9.69 -9.69
C GLY A 116 -13.27 10.56 -10.42
N SER A 117 -12.89 11.15 -11.56
CA SER A 117 -13.77 12.00 -12.38
C SER A 117 -14.66 11.20 -13.36
N GLN A 118 -14.42 9.89 -13.53
CA GLN A 118 -15.18 9.06 -14.46
C GLN A 118 -16.41 8.37 -13.81
N GLU A 119 -16.47 8.22 -12.49
CA GLU A 119 -17.54 7.45 -11.81
C GLU A 119 -18.81 8.27 -11.49
N LYS A 120 -18.82 9.59 -11.76
CA LYS A 120 -20.00 10.46 -11.52
C LYS A 120 -20.91 10.68 -12.74
N ALA A 121 -20.62 10.08 -13.89
CA ALA A 121 -21.38 10.32 -15.13
C ALA A 121 -22.33 9.18 -15.53
N GLU A 122 -22.35 8.04 -14.84
CA GLU A 122 -23.21 6.88 -15.18
C GLU A 122 -24.28 6.59 -14.12
N SER A 123 -24.73 7.61 -13.40
CA SER A 123 -25.88 7.50 -12.48
C SER A 123 -26.86 8.65 -12.74
N GLU A 124 -27.31 8.78 -13.98
CA GLU A 124 -28.57 9.45 -14.34
C GLU A 124 -29.71 8.41 -14.44
#